data_AF-A0A7Y3RMC1-F1
#
_entry.id   AF-A0A7Y3RMC1-F1
#
_cell.length_a   1.000
_cell.length_b   1.000
_cell.length_c   1.000
_cell.angle_alpha   90.00
_cell.angle_beta   90.00
_cell.angle_gamma   90.00
#
_symmetry.space_group_name_H-M   'P 1'
#
loop_
_entity.id
_entity.type
_entity.pdbx_description
1 polymer ?
#
loop_
_entity_poly.entity_id
_entity_poly.type
_entity_poly.pdbx_seq_one_letter_code
_entity_poly.pdbx_strand_id
1 'polypeptide(L)'
;MSSVRAAKIKLVIAVILDVADFVIGRVIGFGTLFDAVLTAAGVAMFGWKGFVQAFEMVDVTDQIDGFIPTLTLLALAELREAKAREKKAGGEA
;
A
#
# COMPACT_ATOMS: atom_id res chain seq x y z
N MET A 1 13.87 -14.35 7.40
CA MET A 1 14.00 -12.94 6.96
C MET A 1 13.51 -12.04 8.10
N SER A 2 14.21 -10.96 8.48
CA SER A 2 13.74 -10.12 9.60
C SER A 2 12.43 -9.40 9.23
N SER A 3 11.58 -9.11 10.23
CA SER A 3 10.29 -8.45 10.00
C SER A 3 10.47 -7.06 9.40
N VAL A 4 11.53 -6.34 9.79
CA VAL A 4 11.88 -5.04 9.18
C VAL A 4 12.34 -5.19 7.74
N ARG A 5 13.09 -6.24 7.38
CA ARG A 5 13.49 -6.47 5.98
C ARG A 5 12.27 -6.74 5.09
N ALA A 6 11.35 -7.57 5.55
CA ALA A 6 10.11 -7.82 4.84
C ALA A 6 9.27 -6.54 4.65
N ALA A 7 9.13 -5.73 5.71
CA ALA A 7 8.40 -4.46 5.63
C ALA A 7 9.05 -3.45 4.67
N LYS A 8 10.39 -3.40 4.59
CA LYS A 8 11.09 -2.57 3.59
C LYS A 8 10.82 -3.01 2.15
N ILE A 9 10.79 -4.33 1.90
CA ILE A 9 10.46 -4.86 0.57
C ILE A 9 9.03 -4.49 0.20
N LYS A 10 8.08 -4.68 1.12
CA LYS A 10 6.69 -4.27 0.91
C LYS A 10 6.57 -2.77 0.64
N LEU A 11 7.35 -1.92 1.33
CA LEU A 11 7.38 -0.49 1.08
C LEU A 11 7.86 -0.15 -0.33
N VAL A 12 8.92 -0.79 -0.82
CA VAL A 12 9.41 -0.56 -2.19
C VAL A 12 8.34 -0.97 -3.21
N ILE A 13 7.71 -2.13 -3.02
CA ILE A 13 6.65 -2.62 -3.90
C ILE A 13 5.45 -1.65 -3.88
N ALA A 14 5.02 -1.21 -2.70
CA ALA A 14 3.90 -0.29 -2.52
C ALA A 14 4.14 1.05 -3.22
N VAL A 15 5.35 1.62 -3.09
CA VAL A 15 5.72 2.86 -3.79
C VAL A 15 5.67 2.67 -5.30
N ILE A 16 6.15 1.54 -5.84
CA ILE A 16 6.10 1.27 -7.28
C ILE A 16 4.64 1.15 -7.74
N LEU A 17 3.79 0.47 -6.98
CA LEU A 17 2.38 0.27 -7.30
C LEU A 17 1.60 1.59 -7.27
N ASP A 18 1.78 2.41 -6.22
CA ASP A 18 1.14 3.71 -6.14
C ASP A 18 1.66 4.65 -7.24
N VAL A 19 2.97 4.64 -7.56
CA VAL A 19 3.47 5.45 -8.70
C VAL A 19 2.88 4.98 -10.03
N ALA A 20 2.72 3.68 -10.23
CA ALA A 20 2.06 3.14 -11.41
C ALA A 20 0.59 3.58 -11.47
N ASP A 21 -0.09 3.60 -10.33
CA ASP A 21 -1.47 4.07 -10.18
C ASP A 21 -1.62 5.54 -10.56
N PHE A 22 -0.76 6.39 -10.01
CA PHE A 22 -0.72 7.81 -10.34
C PHE A 22 -0.60 8.09 -11.84
N VAL A 23 0.09 7.21 -12.58
CA VAL A 23 0.28 7.34 -14.03
C VAL A 23 -0.90 6.75 -14.80
N ILE A 24 -1.38 5.57 -14.41
CA ILE A 24 -2.45 4.83 -15.11
C ILE A 24 -3.82 5.45 -14.84
N GLY A 25 -4.10 5.90 -13.63
CA GLY A 25 -5.33 6.62 -13.25
C GLY A 25 -5.52 7.95 -13.96
N ARG A 26 -4.50 8.48 -14.66
CA ARG A 26 -4.66 9.64 -15.56
C ARG A 26 -5.23 9.27 -16.93
N VAL A 27 -5.32 7.99 -17.24
CA VAL A 27 -5.92 7.48 -18.47
C VAL A 27 -7.39 7.17 -18.21
N ILE A 28 -8.27 7.97 -18.83
CA ILE A 28 -9.72 7.84 -18.68
C ILE A 28 -10.16 6.39 -18.96
N GLY A 29 -10.87 5.80 -18.00
CA GLY A 29 -11.42 4.44 -18.09
C GLY A 29 -10.48 3.32 -17.64
N PHE A 30 -9.22 3.63 -17.25
CA PHE A 30 -8.27 2.65 -16.74
C PHE A 30 -8.07 2.70 -15.22
N GLY A 31 -8.40 3.80 -14.54
CA GLY A 31 -8.27 3.95 -13.07
C GLY A 31 -9.01 2.85 -12.31
N THR A 32 -10.32 2.73 -12.51
CA THR A 32 -11.15 1.74 -11.78
C THR A 32 -10.70 0.28 -11.96
N LEU A 33 -10.16 -0.08 -13.14
CA LEU A 33 -9.63 -1.43 -13.36
C LEU A 33 -8.31 -1.63 -12.62
N PHE A 34 -7.46 -0.60 -12.62
CA PHE A 34 -6.18 -0.64 -11.94
C PHE A 34 -6.35 -0.62 -10.41
N ASP A 35 -7.33 0.10 -9.88
CA ASP A 35 -7.72 0.09 -8.46
C ASP A 35 -8.12 -1.31 -7.96
N ALA A 36 -8.84 -2.07 -8.79
CA ALA A 36 -9.20 -3.44 -8.46
C ALA A 36 -7.96 -4.36 -8.37
N VAL A 37 -6.98 -4.17 -9.27
CA VAL A 37 -5.71 -4.88 -9.25
C VAL A 37 -4.90 -4.48 -8.02
N LEU A 38 -4.83 -3.18 -7.71
CA LEU A 38 -4.14 -2.66 -6.51
C LEU A 38 -4.80 -3.15 -5.23
N THR A 39 -6.12 -3.26 -5.20
CA THR A 39 -6.84 -3.83 -4.05
C THR A 39 -6.44 -5.29 -3.84
N ALA A 40 -6.38 -6.09 -4.91
CA ALA A 40 -5.91 -7.47 -4.82
C ALA A 40 -4.44 -7.56 -4.36
N ALA A 41 -3.57 -6.69 -4.88
CA ALA A 41 -2.17 -6.61 -4.47
C ALA A 41 -2.02 -6.19 -3.01
N GLY A 42 -2.80 -5.20 -2.56
CA GLY A 42 -2.86 -4.73 -1.18
C GLY A 42 -3.30 -5.84 -0.24
N VAL A 43 -4.35 -6.60 -0.60
CA VAL A 43 -4.81 -7.75 0.20
C VAL A 43 -3.75 -8.85 0.25
N ALA A 44 -3.06 -9.13 -0.86
CA ALA A 44 -1.97 -10.10 -0.88
C ALA A 44 -0.77 -9.68 -0.01
N MET A 45 -0.46 -8.38 0.05
CA MET A 45 0.68 -7.85 0.82
C MET A 45 0.38 -7.60 2.30
N PHE A 46 -0.82 -7.14 2.61
CA PHE A 46 -1.20 -6.61 3.93
C PHE A 46 -2.39 -7.34 4.58
N GLY A 47 -2.91 -8.38 3.94
CA GLY A 47 -4.10 -9.11 4.41
C GLY A 47 -5.34 -8.23 4.40
N TRP A 48 -6.19 -8.35 5.41
CA TRP A 48 -7.44 -7.58 5.50
C TRP A 48 -7.25 -6.06 5.46
N LYS A 49 -6.10 -5.56 5.95
CA LYS A 49 -5.78 -4.11 5.90
C LYS A 49 -5.64 -3.60 4.47
N GLY A 50 -5.36 -4.48 3.50
CA GLY A 50 -5.27 -4.15 2.08
C GLY A 50 -6.60 -3.75 1.43
N PHE A 51 -7.75 -4.09 2.04
CA PHE A 51 -9.05 -3.65 1.53
C PHE A 51 -9.28 -2.14 1.64
N VAL A 52 -8.45 -1.41 2.40
CA VAL A 52 -8.50 0.06 2.43
C VAL A 52 -8.27 0.64 1.02
N GLN A 53 -7.51 -0.03 0.17
CA GLN A 53 -7.32 0.35 -1.24
C GLN A 53 -8.63 0.37 -2.04
N ALA A 54 -9.62 -0.44 -1.67
CA ALA A 54 -10.91 -0.47 -2.35
C ALA A 54 -11.71 0.84 -2.17
N PHE A 55 -11.30 1.71 -1.24
CA PHE A 55 -11.87 3.04 -1.10
C PHE A 55 -11.58 3.93 -2.32
N GLU A 56 -10.47 3.69 -3.01
CA GLU A 56 -10.12 4.45 -4.23
C GLU A 56 -11.06 4.13 -5.38
N MET A 57 -11.63 2.93 -5.42
CA MET A 57 -12.67 2.54 -6.38
C MET A 57 -13.98 3.35 -6.26
N VAL A 58 -14.17 4.12 -5.17
CA VAL A 58 -15.38 4.92 -4.95
C VAL A 58 -15.29 6.29 -5.65
N ASP A 59 -14.09 6.81 -5.93
CA ASP A 59 -13.91 8.00 -6.76
C ASP A 59 -13.83 7.63 -8.24
N VAL A 60 -14.99 7.33 -8.82
CA VAL A 60 -15.15 6.99 -10.24
C VAL A 60 -14.69 8.10 -11.21
N THR A 61 -14.34 9.28 -10.71
CA THR A 61 -13.91 10.41 -11.55
C THR A 61 -12.40 10.54 -11.69
N ASP A 62 -11.60 9.87 -10.85
CA ASP A 62 -10.13 10.00 -10.77
C ASP A 62 -9.64 11.47 -10.66
N GLN A 63 -10.54 12.39 -10.29
CA GLN A 63 -10.31 13.85 -10.37
C GLN A 63 -10.40 14.56 -9.02
N ILE A 64 -11.12 14.01 -8.03
CA ILE A 64 -11.31 14.65 -6.73
C ILE A 64 -10.28 14.13 -5.73
N ASP A 65 -9.93 12.85 -5.78
CA ASP A 65 -8.88 12.28 -4.94
C ASP A 65 -7.54 12.37 -5.69
N GLY A 66 -6.79 13.44 -5.44
CA GLY A 66 -5.57 13.82 -6.15
C GLY A 66 -4.36 12.90 -5.93
N PHE A 67 -4.57 11.58 -5.95
CA PHE A 67 -3.66 10.49 -5.65
C PHE A 67 -3.31 10.35 -4.16
N ILE A 68 -4.03 9.43 -3.50
CA ILE A 68 -3.66 8.94 -2.17
C ILE A 68 -2.75 7.73 -2.37
N PRO A 69 -1.50 7.74 -1.87
CA PRO A 69 -0.62 6.59 -1.98
C PRO A 69 -0.95 5.56 -0.89
N THR A 70 -2.13 4.94 -0.98
CA THR A 70 -2.73 4.13 0.09
C THR A 70 -1.87 2.92 0.45
N LEU A 71 -1.31 2.19 -0.52
CA LEU A 71 -0.43 1.06 -0.23
C LEU A 71 0.87 1.50 0.45
N THR A 72 1.42 2.65 0.06
CA THR A 72 2.62 3.23 0.66
C THR A 72 2.37 3.59 2.12
N LEU A 73 1.22 4.21 2.43
CA LEU A 73 0.82 4.53 3.80
C LEU A 73 0.69 3.26 4.66
N LEU A 74 0.08 2.21 4.11
CA LEU A 74 0.00 0.88 4.75
C LEU A 74 1.38 0.29 5.02
N ALA A 75 2.29 0.35 4.05
CA ALA A 75 3.64 -0.17 4.19
C ALA A 75 4.46 0.59 5.24
N LEU A 76 4.32 1.91 5.31
CA LEU A 76 4.96 2.75 6.33
C LEU A 76 4.45 2.39 7.74
N ALA A 77 3.14 2.15 7.88
CA ALA A 77 2.55 1.70 9.13
C ALA A 77 3.11 0.33 9.56
N GLU A 78 3.20 -0.64 8.65
CA GLU A 78 3.78 -1.96 8.94
C GLU A 78 5.27 -1.87 9.30
N LEU A 79 6.03 -1.02 8.60
CA LEU A 79 7.45 -0.78 8.92
C LEU A 79 7.64 -0.20 10.32
N ARG A 80 6.76 0.72 10.75
CA ARG A 80 6.77 1.27 12.11
C ARG A 80 6.49 0.18 13.14
N GLU A 81 5.49 -0.66 12.91
CA GLU A 81 5.16 -1.79 13.77
C GLU A 81 6.33 -2.80 13.85
N ALA A 82 6.95 -3.14 12.73
CA ALA A 82 8.08 -4.06 12.68
C ALA A 82 9.29 -3.56 13.48
N LYS A 83 9.65 -2.27 13.33
CA LYS A 83 10.73 -1.65 14.12
C LYS A 83 10.42 -1.65 15.61
N ALA A 84 9.17 -1.37 15.99
CA ALA A 84 8.76 -1.39 17.39
C ALA A 84 8.85 -2.80 18.00
N ARG A 85 8.48 -3.84 17.24
CA ARG A 85 8.60 -5.24 17.67
C ARG A 85 10.05 -5.68 17.83
N GLU A 86 10.93 -5.35 16.87
CA GLU A 86 12.37 -5.66 16.98
C GLU A 86 13.03 -4.95 18.18
N LYS A 87 12.69 -3.68 18.43
CA LYS A 87 13.21 -2.93 19.60
C LYS A 87 12.80 -3.58 20.94
N LYS A 88 11.56 -4.06 21.06
CA LYS A 88 11.10 -4.76 22.27
C LYS A 88 11.85 -6.08 22.45
N ALA A 89 11.94 -6.89 21.39
CA ALA A 89 12.63 -8.17 21.43
C ALA A 89 14.13 -8.06 21.75
N GLY A 90 14.79 -6.97 21.34
CA GLY A 90 16.20 -6.70 21.67
C GLY A 90 16.44 -6.03 23.03
N GLY A 91 15.41 -5.51 23.69
CA GLY A 91 15.51 -4.90 25.03
C GLY A 91 15.15 -5.84 26.17
N GLU A 92 14.63 -7.04 25.86
CA GLU A 92 14.32 -8.12 26.81
C GLU A 92 15.45 -9.17 26.91
N ALA A 93 16.61 -8.89 26.30
CA ALA A 93 17.79 -9.78 26.24
C ALA A 93 18.96 -9.26 27.09
#